data_AF-A0A961HCG0-F1
#
_entry.id   AF-A0A961HCG0-F1
#
_cell.length_a   1.000
_cell.length_b   1.000
_cell.length_c   1.000
_cell.angle_alpha   90.00
_cell.angle_beta   90.00
_cell.angle_gamma   90.00
#
_symmetry.space_group_name_H-M   'P 1'
#
loop_
_entity.id
_entity.type
_entity.pdbx_description
1 polymer ?
#
loop_
_entity_poly.entity_id
_entity_poly.type
_entity_poly.pdbx_seq_one_letter_code
_entity_poly.pdbx_strand_id
1 'polypeptide(L)'
;DMIGMEAVNQLLVALEVHRFDFCFIGAGYEREVDDFLKVNPGLAGRFNRKLRFASYSPDDLVEIAVRYGSPRATVLDPEARHALNVACRTLGDYLDADGNHGIDLMQNGRFARNVVERAERLRDSRVAAQNRVDRGSVTIQDLERLRTQDIVAAVVDACAEKHVPITL
;
A
#
# COMPACT_ATOMS: atom_id res chain seq x y z
N ASP A 1 -20.65 20.15 3.03
CA ASP A 1 -22.06 20.53 3.25
C ASP A 1 -22.17 21.29 4.58
N MET A 2 -23.35 21.76 4.96
CA MET A 2 -23.56 22.54 6.20
C MET A 2 -23.17 21.73 7.46
N ILE A 3 -23.39 20.42 7.44
CA ILE A 3 -23.04 19.51 8.55
C ILE A 3 -21.52 19.39 8.70
N GLY A 4 -20.78 19.27 7.59
CA GLY A 4 -19.31 19.20 7.61
C GLY A 4 -18.66 20.46 8.18
N MET A 5 -19.19 21.64 7.87
CA MET A 5 -18.69 22.90 8.46
C MET A 5 -18.96 22.99 9.96
N GLU A 6 -20.13 22.54 10.42
CA GLU A 6 -20.44 22.51 11.85
C GLU A 6 -19.50 21.56 12.60
N ALA A 7 -19.21 20.39 12.03
CA ALA A 7 -18.24 19.46 12.61
C ALA A 7 -16.83 20.07 12.75
N VAL A 8 -16.36 20.80 11.73
CA VAL A 8 -15.07 21.51 11.77
C VAL A 8 -15.07 22.60 12.84
N ASN A 9 -16.17 23.34 12.99
CA ASN A 9 -16.29 24.38 14.02
C ASN A 9 -16.28 23.78 15.43
N GLN A 10 -17.01 22.68 15.67
CA GLN A 10 -16.98 21.99 16.96
C GLN A 10 -15.59 21.41 17.27
N LEU A 11 -14.88 20.89 16.26
CA LEU A 11 -13.49 20.47 16.41
C LEU A 11 -12.59 21.62 16.85
N LEU A 12 -12.74 22.82 16.28
CA LEU A 12 -11.98 24.00 16.68
C LEU A 12 -12.22 24.37 18.15
N VAL A 13 -13.48 24.33 18.60
CA VAL A 13 -13.83 24.57 20.00
C VAL A 13 -13.14 23.55 20.91
N ALA A 14 -13.19 22.27 20.54
CA ALA A 14 -12.54 21.21 21.31
C ALA A 14 -11.01 21.40 21.39
N LEU A 15 -10.36 21.76 20.28
CA LEU A 15 -8.91 22.05 20.24
C LEU A 15 -8.50 23.25 21.11
N GLU A 16 -9.41 24.20 21.35
CA GLU A 16 -9.19 25.35 22.22
C GLU A 16 -9.41 24.99 23.70
N VAL A 17 -10.57 24.42 24.02
CA VAL A 17 -11.02 24.17 25.39
C VAL A 17 -10.21 23.05 26.04
N HIS A 18 -9.87 22.00 25.28
CA HIS A 18 -9.23 20.79 25.79
C HIS A 18 -7.73 20.71 25.45
N ARG A 19 -7.05 21.84 25.32
CA ARG A 19 -5.64 21.89 24.86
C ARG A 19 -4.62 21.14 25.74
N PHE A 20 -5.01 20.72 26.95
CA PHE A 20 -4.14 20.01 27.90
C PHE A 20 -4.48 18.52 28.06
N ASP A 21 -5.65 18.08 27.61
CA ASP A 21 -6.19 16.73 27.79
C ASP A 21 -6.69 16.10 26.47
N PHE A 22 -6.63 16.84 25.36
CA PHE A 22 -7.02 16.38 24.03
C PHE A 22 -5.89 16.56 23.01
N CYS A 23 -5.59 15.49 22.27
CA CYS A 23 -4.68 15.50 21.13
C CYS A 23 -5.44 15.05 19.88
N PHE A 24 -5.41 15.88 18.84
CA PHE A 24 -5.97 15.56 17.53
C PHE A 24 -4.85 15.27 16.54
N ILE A 25 -4.96 14.15 15.82
CA ILE A 25 -4.05 13.79 14.74
C ILE A 25 -4.89 13.66 13.46
N GLY A 26 -4.71 14.62 12.55
CA GLY A 26 -5.24 14.52 11.19
C GLY A 26 -4.26 13.74 10.30
N ALA A 27 -4.77 12.79 9.53
CA ALA A 27 -3.98 12.01 8.58
C ALA A 27 -4.75 11.90 7.25
N GLY A 28 -4.04 12.03 6.14
CA GLY A 28 -4.57 11.99 4.79
C GLY A 28 -3.46 12.27 3.77
N TYR A 29 -3.80 12.28 2.48
CA TYR A 29 -2.83 12.68 1.46
C TYR A 29 -2.54 14.17 1.59
N GLU A 30 -1.32 14.59 1.25
CA GLU A 30 -0.84 15.96 1.46
C GLU A 30 -1.81 17.01 0.92
N ARG A 31 -2.25 16.85 -0.33
CA ARG A 31 -3.19 17.78 -0.97
C ARG A 31 -4.52 17.87 -0.22
N GLU A 32 -5.07 16.73 0.21
CA GLU A 32 -6.35 16.66 0.93
C GLU A 32 -6.24 17.31 2.31
N VAL A 33 -5.13 17.09 3.00
CA VAL A 33 -4.84 17.75 4.29
C VAL A 33 -4.69 19.25 4.09
N ASP A 34 -3.96 19.69 3.07
CA ASP A 34 -3.80 21.11 2.78
C ASP A 34 -5.13 21.78 2.38
N ASP A 35 -5.99 21.09 1.63
CA ASP A 35 -7.32 21.58 1.30
C ASP A 35 -8.25 21.60 2.52
N PHE A 36 -8.18 20.59 3.38
CA PHE A 36 -8.89 20.57 4.66
C PHE A 36 -8.49 21.75 5.56
N LEU A 37 -7.20 22.06 5.64
CA LEU A 37 -6.71 23.18 6.45
C LEU A 37 -7.13 24.56 5.92
N LYS A 38 -7.51 24.66 4.64
CA LYS A 38 -8.04 25.90 4.03
C LYS A 38 -9.53 26.12 4.33
N VAL A 39 -10.25 25.09 4.80
CA VAL A 39 -11.71 25.17 5.07
C VAL A 39 -12.05 26.24 6.10
N ASN A 40 -11.18 26.44 7.10
CA ASN A 40 -11.33 27.51 8.09
C ASN A 40 -9.94 28.06 8.47
N PRO A 41 -9.70 29.39 8.36
CA PRO A 41 -8.41 29.99 8.73
C PRO A 41 -7.95 29.68 10.17
N GLY A 42 -8.90 29.50 11.10
CA GLY A 42 -8.62 29.13 12.48
C GLY A 42 -8.06 27.72 12.62
N LEU A 43 -8.30 26.83 11.65
CA LEU A 43 -7.82 25.46 11.65
C LEU A 43 -6.32 25.40 11.37
N ALA A 44 -5.85 26.06 10.32
CA ALA A 44 -4.42 26.09 9.98
C ALA A 44 -3.52 26.53 11.16
N GLY A 45 -3.97 27.51 11.96
CA GLY A 45 -3.24 28.00 13.12
C GLY A 45 -3.14 27.01 14.29
N ARG A 46 -4.02 26.01 14.37
CA ARG A 46 -4.03 24.99 15.44
C ARG A 46 -3.20 23.75 15.10
N PHE A 47 -2.86 23.54 13.84
CA PHE A 47 -1.96 22.48 13.39
C PHE A 47 -0.52 22.99 13.34
N ASN A 48 0.09 23.11 14.51
CA ASN A 48 1.45 23.65 14.68
C ASN A 48 2.58 22.67 14.27
N ARG A 49 2.25 21.42 13.93
CA ARG A 49 3.18 20.39 13.47
C ARG A 49 2.62 19.66 12.25
N LYS A 50 3.39 19.62 11.17
CA LYS A 50 3.12 18.79 10.00
C LYS A 50 4.25 17.77 9.87
N LEU A 51 3.89 16.49 9.90
CA LEU A 51 4.82 15.39 9.64
C LEU A 51 4.52 14.85 8.24
N ARG A 52 5.52 14.91 7.35
CA ARG A 52 5.42 14.35 6.00
C ARG A 52 6.03 12.95 6.00
N PHE A 53 5.27 11.99 5.53
CA PHE A 53 5.75 10.62 5.32
C PHE A 53 6.02 10.46 3.83
N ALA A 54 7.29 10.27 3.47
CA ALA A 54 7.65 9.96 2.10
C ALA A 54 7.17 8.56 1.72
N SER A 55 6.95 8.36 0.43
CA SER A 55 6.71 7.07 -0.18
C SER A 55 7.84 6.09 0.14
N TYR A 56 7.49 4.83 0.45
CA TYR A 56 8.49 3.80 0.72
C TYR A 56 9.39 3.56 -0.49
N SER A 57 10.67 3.28 -0.23
CA SER A 57 11.58 2.84 -1.27
C SER A 57 11.20 1.44 -1.78
N PRO A 58 11.67 1.01 -2.96
CA PRO A 58 11.48 -0.36 -3.44
C PRO A 58 11.95 -1.43 -2.45
N ASP A 59 13.03 -1.17 -1.72
CA ASP A 59 13.56 -2.09 -0.71
C ASP A 59 12.65 -2.15 0.52
N ASP A 60 12.13 -0.99 0.96
CA ASP A 60 11.14 -0.94 2.05
C ASP A 60 9.84 -1.67 1.68
N LEU A 61 9.40 -1.57 0.43
CA LEU A 61 8.19 -2.25 -0.05
C LEU A 61 8.36 -3.77 -0.09
N VAL A 62 9.54 -4.26 -0.50
CA VAL A 62 9.87 -5.68 -0.40
C VAL A 62 9.91 -6.13 1.05
N GLU A 63 10.49 -5.33 1.95
CA GLU A 63 10.52 -5.63 3.38
C GLU A 63 9.11 -5.67 3.99
N ILE A 64 8.22 -4.75 3.59
CA ILE A 64 6.80 -4.79 3.97
C ILE A 64 6.14 -6.07 3.49
N ALA A 65 6.39 -6.49 2.25
CA ALA A 65 5.84 -7.74 1.71
C ALA A 65 6.34 -8.96 2.50
N VAL A 66 7.63 -9.02 2.81
CA VAL A 66 8.24 -10.10 3.62
C VAL A 66 7.63 -10.14 5.03
N ARG A 67 7.54 -8.99 5.70
CA ARG A 67 6.92 -8.89 7.05
C ARG A 67 5.44 -9.22 7.03
N TYR A 68 4.73 -8.90 5.95
CA TYR A 68 3.32 -9.21 5.80
C TYR A 68 3.08 -10.71 5.60
N GLY A 69 3.93 -11.37 4.80
CA GLY A 69 3.84 -12.81 4.53
C GLY A 69 4.29 -13.70 5.70
N SER A 70 5.28 -13.27 6.48
CA SER A 70 5.85 -14.06 7.58
C SER A 70 4.81 -14.65 8.56
N PRO A 71 3.88 -13.88 9.16
CA PRO A 71 2.86 -14.44 10.06
C PRO A 71 1.82 -15.32 9.35
N ARG A 72 1.83 -15.37 8.01
CA ARG A 72 0.92 -16.19 7.18
C ARG A 72 1.57 -17.48 6.68
N ALA A 73 2.79 -17.80 7.14
CA ALA A 73 3.63 -18.86 6.60
C ALA A 73 3.92 -18.69 5.08
N THR A 74 3.95 -17.44 4.61
CA THR A 74 4.24 -17.12 3.22
C THR A 74 5.67 -16.59 3.09
N VAL A 75 6.48 -17.27 2.28
CA VAL A 75 7.89 -16.94 2.03
C VAL A 75 8.07 -16.56 0.56
N LEU A 76 8.58 -15.36 0.30
CA LEU A 76 8.98 -14.97 -1.05
C LEU A 76 10.36 -15.53 -1.34
N ASP A 77 10.48 -16.28 -2.44
CA ASP A 77 11.78 -16.74 -2.95
C ASP A 77 12.69 -15.55 -3.32
N PRO A 78 14.02 -15.71 -3.29
CA PRO A 78 14.95 -14.61 -3.61
C PRO A 78 14.66 -13.93 -4.96
N GLU A 79 14.39 -14.72 -6.01
CA GLU A 79 14.02 -14.18 -7.32
C GLU A 79 12.65 -13.50 -7.32
N ALA A 80 11.70 -13.99 -6.52
CA ALA A 80 10.39 -13.39 -6.37
C ALA A 80 10.48 -12.02 -5.66
N ARG A 81 11.35 -11.89 -4.65
CA ARG A 81 11.67 -10.61 -4.00
C ARG A 81 12.32 -9.64 -4.98
N HIS A 82 13.25 -10.13 -5.80
CA HIS A 82 13.89 -9.32 -6.84
C HIS A 82 12.88 -8.81 -7.87
N ALA A 83 11.99 -9.67 -8.36
CA ALA A 83 10.93 -9.27 -9.29
C ALA A 83 9.98 -8.23 -8.68
N LEU A 84 9.60 -8.39 -7.40
CA LEU A 84 8.82 -7.36 -6.69
C LEU A 84 9.59 -6.04 -6.60
N ASN A 85 10.89 -6.08 -6.30
CA ASN A 85 11.72 -4.88 -6.21
C ASN A 85 11.79 -4.14 -7.55
N VAL A 86 12.02 -4.86 -8.65
CA VAL A 86 12.03 -4.30 -10.01
C VAL A 86 10.69 -3.65 -10.32
N ALA A 87 9.57 -4.34 -10.04
CA ALA A 87 8.25 -3.77 -10.22
C ALA A 87 8.02 -2.48 -9.40
N CYS A 88 8.44 -2.46 -8.14
CA CYS A 88 8.36 -1.28 -7.29
C CYS A 88 9.22 -0.12 -7.82
N ARG A 89 10.41 -0.39 -8.39
CA ARG A 89 11.23 0.61 -9.08
C ARG A 89 10.51 1.18 -10.30
N THR A 90 10.00 0.30 -11.17
CA THR A 90 9.25 0.71 -12.37
C THR A 90 8.03 1.57 -12.02
N LEU A 91 7.29 1.22 -10.96
CA LEU A 91 6.18 2.02 -10.46
C LEU A 91 6.62 3.34 -9.83
N GLY A 92 7.80 3.38 -9.20
CA GLY A 92 8.39 4.61 -8.69
C GLY A 92 8.78 5.57 -9.81
N ASP A 93 9.28 5.06 -10.93
CA ASP A 93 9.69 5.85 -12.09
C ASP A 93 8.51 6.27 -13.00
N TYR A 94 7.37 5.58 -12.90
CA TYR A 94 6.15 5.93 -13.62
C TYR A 94 5.52 7.22 -13.06
N LEU A 95 5.07 8.10 -13.95
CA LEU A 95 4.28 9.28 -13.64
C LEU A 95 2.99 9.27 -14.47
N ASP A 96 1.85 9.58 -13.84
CA ASP A 96 0.60 9.84 -14.55
C ASP A 96 0.55 11.25 -15.15
N ALA A 97 -0.58 11.59 -15.77
CA ALA A 97 -0.81 12.90 -16.37
C ALA A 97 -0.79 14.06 -15.37
N ASP A 98 -1.07 13.79 -14.09
CA ASP A 98 -1.08 14.77 -13.01
C ASP A 98 0.27 14.83 -12.27
N GLY A 99 1.26 14.03 -12.70
CA GLY A 99 2.59 13.95 -12.10
C GLY A 99 2.66 13.12 -10.82
N ASN A 100 1.67 12.27 -10.55
CA ASN A 100 1.71 11.34 -9.41
C ASN A 100 2.55 10.12 -9.76
N HIS A 101 3.38 9.68 -8.82
CA HIS A 101 4.14 8.45 -8.98
C HIS A 101 3.22 7.22 -9.00
N GLY A 102 3.54 6.26 -9.86
CA GLY A 102 2.77 5.01 -9.99
C GLY A 102 2.65 4.26 -8.67
N ILE A 103 3.71 4.27 -7.85
CA ILE A 103 3.67 3.62 -6.55
C ILE A 103 2.63 4.22 -5.60
N ASP A 104 2.36 5.52 -5.70
CA ASP A 104 1.37 6.20 -4.87
C ASP A 104 -0.05 5.98 -5.39
N LEU A 105 -0.24 5.93 -6.72
CA LEU A 105 -1.49 5.45 -7.33
C LEU A 105 -1.83 4.03 -6.89
N MET A 106 -0.81 3.19 -6.76
CA MET A 106 -0.93 1.84 -6.23
C MET A 106 -1.14 1.79 -4.71
N GLN A 107 -1.11 2.92 -4.01
CA GLN A 107 -1.25 3.07 -2.54
C GLN A 107 -0.09 2.47 -1.74
N ASN A 108 1.11 2.54 -2.29
CA ASN A 108 2.38 2.40 -1.59
C ASN A 108 2.47 1.12 -0.72
N GLY A 109 2.59 1.21 0.61
CA GLY A 109 2.63 0.02 1.47
C GLY A 109 1.41 -0.92 1.33
N ARG A 110 0.24 -0.43 0.90
CA ARG A 110 -0.92 -1.29 0.59
C ARG A 110 -0.68 -2.11 -0.68
N PHE A 111 0.04 -1.57 -1.67
CA PHE A 111 0.42 -2.31 -2.87
C PHE A 111 1.20 -3.57 -2.51
N ALA A 112 2.24 -3.45 -1.69
CA ALA A 112 3.05 -4.59 -1.25
C ALA A 112 2.20 -5.70 -0.60
N ARG A 113 1.23 -5.32 0.26
CA ARG A 113 0.30 -6.28 0.89
C ARG A 113 -0.62 -6.94 -0.14
N ASN A 114 -1.22 -6.15 -1.03
CA ASN A 114 -2.14 -6.66 -2.06
C ASN A 114 -1.43 -7.64 -2.99
N VAL A 115 -0.19 -7.33 -3.40
CA VAL A 115 0.63 -8.24 -4.21
C VAL A 115 0.85 -9.57 -3.51
N VAL A 116 1.18 -9.57 -2.20
CA VAL A 116 1.34 -10.82 -1.43
C VAL A 116 0.04 -11.61 -1.40
N GLU A 117 -1.08 -10.99 -1.03
CA GLU A 117 -2.39 -11.68 -0.95
C GLU A 117 -2.81 -12.26 -2.30
N ARG A 118 -2.52 -11.56 -3.39
CA ARG A 118 -2.82 -12.01 -4.74
C ARG A 118 -1.90 -13.13 -5.18
N ALA A 119 -0.61 -13.02 -4.89
CA ALA A 119 0.38 -14.06 -5.16
C ALA A 119 0.10 -15.33 -4.37
N GLU A 120 -0.42 -15.25 -3.14
CA GLU A 120 -0.88 -16.41 -2.36
C GLU A 120 -1.99 -17.17 -3.11
N ARG A 121 -2.99 -16.48 -3.65
CA ARG A 121 -4.06 -17.11 -4.45
C ARG A 121 -3.53 -17.77 -5.72
N LEU A 122 -2.52 -17.17 -6.35
CA LEU A 122 -1.87 -17.71 -7.55
C LEU A 122 -1.02 -18.94 -7.22
N ARG A 123 -0.25 -18.90 -6.12
CA ARG A 123 0.46 -20.07 -5.57
C ARG A 123 -0.51 -21.20 -5.29
N ASP A 124 -1.61 -20.95 -4.58
CA ASP A 124 -2.58 -21.98 -4.22
C ASP A 124 -3.18 -22.65 -5.47
N SER A 125 -3.48 -21.85 -6.49
CA SER A 125 -3.94 -22.37 -7.80
C SER A 125 -2.88 -23.22 -8.49
N ARG A 126 -1.62 -22.76 -8.49
CA ARG A 126 -0.47 -23.48 -9.05
C ARG A 126 -0.21 -24.81 -8.35
N VAL A 127 -0.21 -24.82 -7.01
CA VAL A 127 0.01 -26.01 -6.20
C VAL A 127 -1.15 -27.00 -6.32
N ALA A 128 -2.39 -26.52 -6.38
CA ALA A 128 -3.54 -27.37 -6.65
C ALA A 128 -3.44 -28.03 -8.03
N ALA A 129 -2.96 -27.32 -9.05
CA ALA A 129 -2.72 -27.89 -10.37
C ALA A 129 -1.63 -28.97 -10.35
N GLN A 130 -0.51 -28.73 -9.66
CA GLN A 130 0.56 -29.71 -9.44
C GLN A 130 0.03 -31.01 -8.83
N ASN A 131 -0.76 -30.94 -7.76
CA ASN A 131 -1.34 -32.13 -7.11
C ASN A 131 -2.35 -32.90 -7.98
N ARG A 132 -3.02 -32.22 -8.92
CA ARG A 132 -3.95 -32.88 -9.86
C ARG A 132 -3.19 -33.68 -10.92
N VAL A 133 -2.04 -33.18 -11.36
CA VAL A 133 -1.18 -33.84 -12.35
C VAL A 133 -0.46 -35.02 -11.74
N ASP A 134 0.12 -34.85 -10.54
CA ASP A 134 0.84 -35.91 -9.84
C ASP A 134 0.48 -35.90 -8.35
N ARG A 135 -0.28 -36.91 -7.91
CA ARG A 135 -0.78 -36.98 -6.53
C ARG A 135 0.37 -37.25 -5.56
N GLY A 136 0.52 -36.38 -4.57
CA GLY A 136 1.59 -36.48 -3.57
C GLY A 136 2.89 -35.78 -3.95
N SER A 137 2.93 -35.11 -5.10
CA SER A 137 4.07 -34.29 -5.54
C SER A 137 4.21 -32.97 -4.77
N VAL A 138 3.19 -32.55 -4.01
CA VAL A 138 3.17 -31.27 -3.28
C VAL A 138 3.94 -31.38 -1.98
N THR A 139 4.88 -30.47 -1.78
CA THR A 139 5.67 -30.35 -0.55
C THR A 139 5.16 -29.20 0.33
N ILE A 140 5.59 -29.17 1.60
CA ILE A 140 5.35 -28.02 2.49
C ILE A 140 5.93 -26.73 1.88
N GLN A 141 7.10 -26.83 1.25
CA GLN A 141 7.75 -25.69 0.60
C GLN A 141 6.90 -25.11 -0.54
N ASP A 142 6.17 -25.96 -1.27
CA ASP A 142 5.26 -25.48 -2.31
C ASP A 142 4.08 -24.71 -1.73
N LEU A 143 3.58 -25.10 -0.56
CA LEU A 143 2.50 -24.42 0.16
C LEU A 143 2.93 -23.10 0.79
N GLU A 144 4.21 -22.93 1.08
CA GLU A 144 4.73 -21.72 1.74
C GLU A 144 5.32 -20.71 0.74
N ARG A 145 5.88 -21.16 -0.38
CA ARG A 145 6.69 -20.29 -1.26
C ARG A 145 5.93 -19.61 -2.39
N LEU A 146 6.06 -18.29 -2.43
CA LEU A 146 5.74 -17.49 -3.60
C LEU A 146 6.95 -17.46 -4.54
N ARG A 147 6.74 -17.91 -5.78
CA ARG A 147 7.73 -17.91 -6.85
C ARG A 147 7.58 -16.65 -7.71
N THR A 148 8.59 -16.38 -8.54
CA THR A 148 8.62 -15.23 -9.46
C THR A 148 7.34 -15.08 -10.28
N GLN A 149 6.83 -16.19 -10.85
CA GLN A 149 5.59 -16.17 -11.63
C GLN A 149 4.35 -15.74 -10.83
N ASP A 150 4.28 -16.07 -9.54
CA ASP A 150 3.13 -15.70 -8.69
C ASP A 150 3.16 -14.18 -8.41
N ILE A 151 4.36 -13.64 -8.14
CA ILE A 151 4.57 -12.19 -7.91
C ILE A 151 4.33 -11.38 -9.18
N VAL A 152 4.93 -11.76 -10.31
CA VAL A 152 4.80 -11.01 -11.57
C VAL A 152 3.34 -10.95 -12.00
N ALA A 153 2.63 -12.09 -11.98
CA ALA A 153 1.22 -12.12 -12.31
C ALA A 153 0.37 -11.32 -11.32
N ALA A 154 0.69 -11.36 -10.02
CA ALA A 154 -0.01 -10.54 -9.01
C ALA A 154 0.19 -9.03 -9.24
N VAL A 155 1.40 -8.60 -9.59
CA VAL A 155 1.70 -7.20 -9.88
C VAL A 155 0.98 -6.74 -11.15
N VAL A 156 1.12 -7.48 -12.25
CA VAL A 156 0.48 -7.14 -13.53
C VAL A 156 -1.01 -6.94 -13.34
N ASP A 157 -1.65 -7.86 -12.62
CA ASP A 157 -3.09 -7.78 -12.38
C ASP A 157 -3.46 -6.60 -11.48
N ALA A 158 -2.73 -6.37 -10.38
CA ALA A 158 -2.98 -5.22 -9.51
C ALA A 158 -2.85 -3.88 -10.26
N CYS A 159 -1.84 -3.76 -11.13
CA CYS A 159 -1.63 -2.57 -11.93
C CYS A 159 -2.70 -2.41 -13.02
N ALA A 160 -3.15 -3.52 -13.64
CA ALA A 160 -4.24 -3.51 -14.59
C ALA A 160 -5.56 -3.03 -13.96
N GLU A 161 -5.88 -3.47 -12.74
CA GLU A 161 -7.08 -3.03 -12.00
C GLU A 161 -7.10 -1.50 -11.79
N LYS A 162 -5.93 -0.89 -11.61
CA LYS A 162 -5.77 0.56 -11.44
C LYS A 162 -5.42 1.32 -12.71
N HIS A 163 -5.43 0.66 -13.87
CA HIS A 163 -5.08 1.25 -15.16
C HIS A 163 -3.69 1.91 -15.17
N VAL A 164 -2.73 1.34 -14.43
CA VAL A 164 -1.33 1.78 -14.41
C VAL A 164 -0.54 0.89 -15.39
N PRO A 165 -0.20 1.36 -16.61
CA PRO A 165 0.43 0.52 -17.61
C PRO A 165 1.93 0.37 -17.30
N ILE A 166 2.29 -0.78 -16.73
CA ILE A 166 3.69 -1.17 -16.55
C ILE A 166 4.00 -2.44 -17.34
N THR A 167 5.22 -2.50 -17.89
CA THR A 167 5.77 -3.69 -18.51
C THR A 167 6.89 -4.20 -17.61
N LEU A 168 6.79 -5.46 -17.18
CA LEU A 168 7.74 -6.14 -16.30
C LEU A 168 8.60 -7.13 -17.06
#